data_AF-A0A2S9GPX8-F1
#
_entry.id   AF-A0A2S9GPX8-F1
#
_cell.length_a   1.000
_cell.length_b   1.000
_cell.length_c   1.000
_cell.angle_alpha   90.00
_cell.angle_beta   90.00
_cell.angle_gamma   90.00
#
_symmetry.space_group_name_H-M   'P 1'
#
loop_
_entity.id
_entity.type
_entity.pdbx_description
1 polymer ?
#
loop_
_entity_poly.entity_id
_entity_poly.type
_entity_poly.pdbx_seq_one_letter_code
_entity_poly.pdbx_strand_id
1 'polypeptide(L)' 'LFALGIPRGNIHYGFVMLSTLFLREHNRIARSIRQQHRDWPADRIFETTRNTLIVVLIKVVIEDYINHITPIH' A
#
# COMPACT_ATOMS: atom_id res chain seq x y z
N LEU A 1 4.47 -17.03 -12.17
CA LEU A 1 3.74 -15.74 -12.26
C LEU A 1 3.22 -15.38 -10.89
N PHE A 2 3.27 -14.11 -10.48
CA PHE A 2 2.79 -13.64 -9.18
C PHE A 2 1.28 -13.41 -9.19
N ALA A 3 0.60 -13.79 -8.10
CA ALA A 3 -0.80 -13.47 -7.86
C ALA A 3 -0.89 -12.04 -7.29
N LEU A 4 -1.26 -11.09 -8.16
CA LEU A 4 -1.35 -9.67 -7.82
C LEU A 4 -2.78 -9.17 -8.07
N GLY A 5 -3.18 -8.10 -7.39
CA GLY A 5 -4.50 -7.47 -7.58
C GLY A 5 -4.68 -6.78 -8.94
N ILE A 6 -3.67 -6.78 -9.81
CA ILE A 6 -3.69 -6.15 -11.13
C ILE A 6 -3.61 -7.26 -12.20
N PRO A 7 -4.58 -7.35 -13.14
CA PRO A 7 -4.63 -8.42 -14.16
C PRO A 7 -3.37 -8.53 -15.03
N ARG A 8 -2.64 -7.43 -15.19
CA ARG A 8 -1.38 -7.36 -15.93
C ARG A 8 -0.17 -7.04 -15.03
N GLY A 9 -0.23 -7.34 -13.74
CA GLY A 9 0.83 -6.96 -12.79
C GLY A 9 2.21 -7.60 -13.07
N ASN A 10 2.25 -8.66 -13.89
CA ASN A 10 3.48 -9.38 -14.22
C ASN A 10 4.19 -8.87 -15.49
N ILE A 11 3.64 -7.87 -16.21
CA ILE A 11 4.20 -7.43 -17.50
C ILE A 11 5.51 -6.65 -17.37
N HIS A 12 5.70 -5.95 -16.24
CA HIS A 12 6.91 -5.19 -15.94
C HIS A 12 7.37 -5.51 -14.52
N TYR A 13 8.67 -5.73 -14.35
CA TYR A 13 9.27 -6.01 -13.03
C TYR A 13 9.01 -4.90 -12.01
N GLY A 14 8.87 -3.64 -12.45
CA GLY A 14 8.51 -2.51 -11.58
C GLY A 14 7.13 -2.67 -10.94
N PHE A 15 6.14 -3.20 -11.67
CA PHE A 15 4.81 -3.46 -11.10
C PHE A 15 4.84 -4.58 -10.07
N VAL A 16 5.61 -5.65 -10.33
CA VAL A 16 5.81 -6.73 -9.36
C VAL A 16 6.50 -6.20 -8.11
N MET A 17 7.59 -5.43 -8.28
CA MET A 17 8.36 -4.85 -7.19
C MET A 17 7.49 -3.98 -6.28
N LEU A 18 6.74 -3.03 -6.85
CA LEU A 18 5.84 -2.16 -6.08
C LEU A 18 4.72 -2.97 -5.42
N SER A 19 4.12 -3.92 -6.12
CA SER A 19 3.06 -4.76 -5.53
C SER A 19 3.57 -5.57 -4.34
N THR A 20 4.77 -6.15 -4.42
CA THR A 20 5.41 -6.86 -3.31
C THR A 20 5.72 -5.93 -2.15
N LEU A 21 6.22 -4.72 -2.41
CA LEU A 21 6.50 -3.72 -1.38
C LEU A 21 5.22 -3.35 -0.62
N PHE A 22 4.16 -2.97 -1.33
CA PHE A 22 2.89 -2.56 -0.73
C PHE A 22 2.18 -3.72 -0.02
N LEU A 23 2.33 -4.97 -0.48
CA LEU A 23 1.83 -6.14 0.24
C LEU A 23 2.53 -6.32 1.59
N ARG A 24 3.86 -6.16 1.64
CA ARG A 24 4.63 -6.23 2.88
C ARG A 24 4.23 -5.11 3.84
N GLU A 25 4.02 -3.90 3.31
CA GLU A 25 3.61 -2.75 4.10
C GLU A 25 2.20 -2.89 4.64
N HIS A 26 1.25 -3.40 3.85
CA HIS A 26 -0.09 -3.77 4.32
C HIS A 26 0.01 -4.72 5.52
N ASN A 27 0.80 -5.80 5.40
CA ASN A 27 0.97 -6.76 6.49
C ASN A 27 1.66 -6.16 7.73
N ARG A 28 2.53 -5.16 7.57
CA ARG A 28 3.17 -4.45 8.68
C ARG A 28 2.14 -3.58 9.42
N ILE A 29 1.36 -2.80 8.69
CA ILE A 29 0.30 -1.94 9.24
C ILE A 29 -0.79 -2.78 9.91
N ALA A 30 -1.25 -3.86 9.26
CA ALA A 30 -2.26 -4.77 9.82
C ALA A 30 -1.81 -5.38 11.16
N ARG A 31 -0.53 -5.76 11.27
CA ARG A 31 0.06 -6.25 12.53
C ARG A 31 0.04 -5.17 13.61
N SER A 32 0.38 -3.92 13.27
CA SER A 32 0.31 -2.79 14.20
C SER A 32 -1.13 -2.52 14.68
N ILE A 33 -2.09 -2.50 13.76
CA ILE A 33 -3.52 -2.31 14.08
C ILE A 33 -4.03 -3.45 14.96
N ARG A 34 -3.70 -4.71 14.65
CA ARG A 34 -4.09 -5.88 15.45
C ARG A 34 -3.52 -5.83 16.87
N GLN A 35 -2.30 -5.33 17.05
CA GLN A 35 -1.70 -5.21 18.38
C GLN A 35 -2.45 -4.22 19.27
N GLN A 36 -2.96 -3.12 18.68
CA GLN A 36 -3.71 -2.07 19.36
C GLN A 36 -5.20 -2.42 19.52
N HIS A 37 -5.77 -3.17 18.59
CA HIS A 37 -7.18 -3.55 18.54
C HIS A 37 -7.33 -5.08 18.43
N ARG A 38 -7.03 -5.78 19.54
CA ARG A 38 -6.99 -7.25 19.55
C ARG A 38 -8.37 -7.90 19.33
N ASP A 39 -9.43 -7.22 19.77
CA ASP A 39 -10.83 -7.63 19.71
C ASP A 39 -11.47 -7.45 18.33
N TRP A 40 -10.83 -6.71 17.42
CA TRP A 40 -11.42 -6.45 16.10
C TRP A 40 -11.46 -7.71 15.22
N PRO A 41 -12.53 -7.92 14.44
CA PRO A 41 -12.58 -8.99 13.46
C PRO A 41 -11.56 -8.74 12.33
N ALA A 42 -11.14 -9.83 11.66
CA ALA A 42 -10.12 -9.76 10.61
C ALA A 42 -10.50 -8.79 9.47
N ASP A 43 -11.77 -8.80 9.04
CA ASP A 43 -12.26 -7.95 7.96
C ASP A 43 -12.12 -6.46 8.31
N ARG A 44 -12.43 -6.07 9.55
CA ARG A 44 -12.27 -4.69 10.01
C ARG A 44 -10.80 -4.27 9.98
N ILE A 45 -9.89 -5.15 10.37
CA ILE A 45 -8.45 -4.86 10.30
C ILE A 45 -7.99 -4.73 8.86
N PHE A 46 -8.43 -5.62 7.96
CA PHE A 46 -8.11 -5.54 6.54
C PHE A 46 -8.55 -4.20 5.93
N GLU A 47 -9.82 -3.81 6.11
CA GLU A 47 -10.34 -2.57 5.56
C GLU A 47 -9.67 -1.33 6.17
N THR A 48 -9.41 -1.33 7.48
CA THR A 48 -8.71 -0.21 8.13
C THR A 48 -7.26 -0.10 7.62
N THR A 49 -6.58 -1.24 7.44
CA THR A 49 -5.23 -1.28 6.88
C THR A 49 -5.22 -0.78 5.45
N ARG A 50 -6.19 -1.20 4.63
CA ARG A 50 -6.36 -0.74 3.24
C ARG A 50 -6.55 0.77 3.19
N ASN A 51 -7.46 1.32 3.99
CA ASN A 51 -7.70 2.77 4.05
C ASN A 51 -6.44 3.55 4.49
N THR A 52 -5.71 3.04 5.48
CA THR A 52 -4.46 3.64 5.93
C THR A 52 -3.41 3.65 4.81
N LEU A 53 -3.26 2.53 4.11
CA LEU A 53 -2.28 2.40 3.02
C LEU A 53 -2.62 3.29 1.81
N ILE A 54 -3.91 3.54 1.54
CA ILE A 54 -4.35 4.52 0.53
C ILE A 54 -3.86 5.93 0.90
N VAL A 55 -4.00 6.34 2.16
CA VAL A 55 -3.52 7.67 2.60
C VAL A 55 -2.01 7.77 2.48
N VAL A 56 -1.27 6.72 2.86
CA VAL A 56 0.20 6.66 2.68
C VAL A 56 0.58 6.82 1.21
N LEU A 57 -0.09 6.10 0.31
CA LEU A 57 0.16 6.21 -1.12
C LEU A 57 -0.11 7.62 -1.63
N ILE A 58 -1.25 8.22 -1.27
CA ILE A 58 -1.60 9.58 -1.69
C ILE A 58 -0.55 10.58 -1.19
N LYS A 59 -0.10 10.45 0.06
CA LYS A 59 0.94 11.32 0.63
C LYS A 59 2.23 11.25 -0.20
N VAL A 60 2.73 10.05 -0.50
CA VAL A 60 3.92 9.87 -1.37
C VAL A 60 3.68 10.46 -2.77
N VAL A 61 2.48 10.26 -3.34
CA VAL A 61 2.16 10.79 -4.68
C VAL A 61 2.16 12.32 -4.69
N ILE A 62 1.52 12.97 -3.72
CA ILE A 62 1.42 14.42 -3.66
C ILE A 62 2.75 15.05 -3.26
N GLU A 63 3.35 14.58 -2.16
CA GLU A 63 4.51 15.24 -1.54
C GLU A 63 5.82 14.92 -2.25
N ASP A 64 5.99 13.70 -2.77
CA ASP A 64 7.24 13.28 -3.40
C ASP A 64 7.10 13.28 -4.93
N TYR A 65 6.15 12.51 -5.46
CA TYR A 65 6.09 12.26 -6.91
C TYR A 65 5.68 13.50 -7.72
N ILE A 66 4.59 14.17 -7.35
CA ILE A 66 4.14 15.38 -8.06
C ILE A 66 5.18 16.48 -7.95
N ASN A 67 5.75 16.71 -6.76
CA ASN A 67 6.80 17.71 -6.59
C ASN A 67 8.06 17.36 -7.38
N HIS A 68 8.39 16.07 -7.53
CA HIS A 68 9.54 15.64 -8.34
C HIS A 68 9.36 15.92 -9.84
N ILE A 69 8.15 15.79 -10.38
CA ILE A 69 7.89 15.96 -11.83
C ILE A 69 7.42 17.38 -12.19
N THR A 70 7.06 18.20 -11.21
CA THR A 70 6.58 19.56 -11.45
C THR A 70 7.79 20.51 -11.48
N PRO A 71 7.90 21.42 -12.47
CA PRO A 71 9.05 22.31 -12.63
C PRO A 71 9.04 23.51 -11.67
N ILE A 72 8.14 23.53 -10.69
CA ILE A 72 7.95 24.66 -9.79
C ILE A 72 8.81 24.43 -8.55
N HIS A 73 9.77 25.31 -8.32
CA HIS A 73 10.57 25.42 -7.10
C HIS A 73 10.22 26.73 -6.39
#